data_AF-A0A5C3Q700-F1
#
_entry.id   AF-A0A5C3Q700-F1
#
_cell.length_a   1.000
_cell.length_b   1.000
_cell.length_c   1.000
_cell.angle_alpha   90.00
_cell.angle_beta   90.00
_cell.angle_gamma   90.00
#
_symmetry.space_group_name_H-M   'P 1'
#
loop_
_entity.id
_entity.type
_entity.pdbx_description
1 polymer ?
#
loop_
_entity_poly.entity_id
_entity_poly.type
_entity_poly.pdbx_seq_one_letter_code
_entity_poly.pdbx_strand_id
1 'polypeptide(L)'
;LSGIKPELYPRCPDKGCCLLAGVYQGLRECPYCNAHVYDSKGKPREVFEYFPIAPRLDAMFRDPKTAEKLLYRAQYEPTANAIEDIFDSLHYRKLKRRPVTVNEEIFTHRFFDQDTE
;
A
#
# COMPACT_ATOMS: atom_id res chain seq x y z
N LEU A 1 -10.89 -7.26 18.78
CA LEU A 1 -10.83 -7.30 17.30
C LEU A 1 -11.25 -5.91 16.78
N SER A 2 -10.49 -5.32 15.87
CA SER A 2 -10.54 -3.90 15.44
C SER A 2 -11.85 -3.40 14.80
N GLY A 3 -12.92 -4.20 14.77
CA GLY A 3 -14.22 -3.83 14.19
C GLY A 3 -14.25 -3.66 12.67
N ILE A 4 -13.10 -3.78 11.99
CA ILE A 4 -12.96 -3.61 10.55
C ILE A 4 -13.56 -4.82 9.83
N LYS A 5 -14.53 -4.56 8.96
CA LYS A 5 -15.14 -5.57 8.09
C LYS A 5 -14.47 -5.54 6.71
N PRO A 6 -14.25 -6.71 6.08
CA PRO A 6 -13.79 -6.74 4.70
C PRO A 6 -14.88 -6.23 3.76
N GLU A 7 -14.46 -5.54 2.72
CA GLU A 7 -15.25 -5.27 1.52
C GLU A 7 -15.08 -6.45 0.56
N LEU A 8 -16.20 -6.95 0.02
CA LEU A 8 -16.20 -8.10 -0.86
C LEU A 8 -16.31 -7.65 -2.31
N TYR A 9 -15.32 -8.02 -3.11
CA TYR A 9 -15.29 -7.71 -4.55
C TYR A 9 -15.36 -8.99 -5.37
N PRO A 10 -16.30 -9.12 -6.32
CA PRO A 10 -16.26 -10.21 -7.29
C PRO A 10 -14.93 -10.22 -8.04
N ARG A 11 -14.33 -11.39 -8.24
CA ARG A 11 -13.05 -11.52 -8.95
C ARG A 11 -13.17 -12.48 -10.13
N CYS A 12 -12.27 -12.33 -11.10
CA CYS A 12 -12.12 -13.32 -12.17
C CYS A 12 -11.83 -14.70 -11.55
N PRO A 13 -12.71 -15.71 -11.76
CA PRO A 13 -12.59 -17.00 -11.08
C PRO A 13 -11.51 -17.91 -11.69
N ASP A 14 -11.12 -17.68 -12.94
CA ASP A 14 -10.25 -18.63 -13.64
C ASP A 14 -8.76 -18.36 -13.39
N LYS A 15 -8.34 -17.10 -13.54
CA LYS A 15 -6.93 -16.69 -13.41
C LYS A 15 -6.71 -15.56 -12.40
N GLY A 16 -7.79 -15.06 -11.78
CA GLY A 16 -7.65 -13.95 -10.83
C GLY A 16 -7.19 -12.63 -11.45
N CYS A 17 -7.36 -12.44 -12.77
CA CYS A 17 -6.81 -11.31 -13.53
C CYS A 17 -7.17 -9.94 -12.95
N CYS A 18 -8.40 -9.80 -12.45
CA CYS A 18 -8.91 -8.53 -11.96
C CYS A 18 -10.02 -8.72 -10.93
N LEU A 19 -10.29 -7.65 -10.20
CA LEU A 19 -11.48 -7.47 -9.40
C LEU A 19 -12.50 -6.66 -10.20
N LEU A 20 -13.79 -6.96 -10.05
CA LEU A 20 -14.87 -6.15 -10.59
C LEU A 20 -15.16 -4.98 -9.66
N ALA A 21 -14.22 -4.05 -9.63
CA ALA A 21 -14.23 -2.84 -8.82
C ALA A 21 -13.80 -1.64 -9.66
N GLY A 22 -14.14 -0.43 -9.22
CA GLY A 22 -13.77 0.82 -9.91
C GLY A 22 -14.19 0.81 -11.37
N VAL A 23 -13.23 0.92 -12.29
CA VAL A 23 -13.49 0.93 -13.75
C VAL A 23 -14.11 -0.35 -14.30
N TYR A 24 -14.00 -1.47 -13.58
CA TYR A 24 -14.58 -2.76 -13.97
C TYR A 24 -15.88 -3.08 -13.23
N GLN A 25 -16.40 -2.12 -12.47
CA GLN A 25 -17.66 -2.28 -11.77
C GLN A 25 -18.81 -2.52 -12.75
N GLY A 26 -19.65 -3.52 -12.47
CA GLY A 26 -20.83 -3.85 -13.28
C GLY A 26 -20.56 -4.78 -14.47
N LEU A 27 -19.30 -5.06 -14.82
CA LEU A 27 -19.00 -6.09 -15.82
C LEU A 27 -19.47 -7.46 -15.33
N ARG A 28 -19.82 -8.35 -16.26
CA ARG A 28 -20.17 -9.75 -15.93
C ARG A 28 -19.09 -10.74 -16.35
N GLU A 29 -18.14 -10.27 -17.15
CA GLU A 29 -17.04 -11.04 -17.72
C GLU A 29 -15.73 -10.33 -17.44
N CYS A 30 -14.67 -11.11 -17.27
CA CYS A 30 -13.32 -10.60 -17.11
C CYS A 30 -12.84 -9.96 -18.42
N PRO A 31 -12.43 -8.67 -18.45
CA PRO A 31 -11.99 -8.01 -19.68
C PRO A 31 -10.66 -8.56 -20.25
N TYR A 32 -9.96 -9.41 -19.49
CA TYR A 32 -8.65 -9.96 -19.88
C TYR A 32 -8.72 -11.40 -20.40
N CYS A 33 -9.72 -12.17 -19.96
CA CYS A 33 -9.82 -13.60 -20.32
C CYS A 33 -11.24 -14.06 -20.62
N ASN A 34 -12.22 -13.13 -20.64
CA ASN A 34 -13.63 -13.36 -20.95
C ASN A 34 -14.33 -14.39 -20.05
N ALA A 35 -13.73 -14.72 -18.91
CA ALA A 35 -14.34 -15.62 -17.94
C ALA A 35 -15.60 -14.98 -17.36
N HIS A 36 -16.73 -15.70 -17.36
CA HIS A 36 -17.93 -15.27 -16.65
C HIS A 36 -17.64 -15.22 -15.15
N VAL A 37 -17.82 -14.05 -14.54
CA VAL A 37 -17.54 -13.81 -13.12
C VAL A 37 -18.70 -14.25 -12.23
N TYR A 38 -19.92 -14.25 -12.76
CA TYR A 38 -21.13 -14.64 -12.03
C TYR A 38 -21.67 -15.97 -12.53
N ASP A 39 -22.27 -16.75 -11.63
CA ASP A 39 -23.00 -17.97 -11.97
C ASP A 39 -24.37 -17.67 -12.59
N SER A 40 -25.10 -18.71 -12.96
CA SER A 40 -26.44 -18.62 -13.56
C SER A 40 -27.50 -18.01 -12.62
N LYS A 41 -27.22 -17.95 -11.31
CA LYS A 41 -28.08 -17.33 -10.29
C LYS A 41 -27.67 -15.89 -9.98
N GLY A 42 -26.66 -15.37 -10.68
CA GLY A 42 -26.15 -14.01 -10.49
C GLY A 42 -25.25 -13.85 -9.26
N LYS A 43 -24.76 -14.93 -8.64
CA LYS A 43 -23.78 -14.85 -7.55
C LYS A 43 -22.35 -14.85 -8.12
N PRO A 44 -21.42 -14.08 -7.55
CA PRO A 44 -20.01 -14.19 -7.91
C PRO A 44 -19.53 -15.63 -7.73
N ARG A 45 -18.83 -16.16 -8.75
CA ARG A 45 -18.18 -17.49 -8.68
C ARG A 45 -17.01 -17.47 -7.69
N GLU A 46 -16.33 -16.33 -7.59
CA GLU A 46 -15.30 -16.07 -6.59
C GLU A 46 -15.38 -14.63 -6.07
N VAL A 47 -14.96 -14.44 -4.83
CA VAL A 47 -14.87 -13.13 -4.16
C VAL A 47 -13.46 -12.91 -3.60
N PHE A 48 -13.00 -11.67 -3.68
CA PHE A 48 -11.82 -11.19 -2.99
C PHE A 48 -12.24 -10.37 -1.77
N GLU A 49 -11.63 -10.65 -0.62
CA GLU A 49 -11.85 -9.90 0.61
C GLU A 49 -10.81 -8.78 0.72
N TYR A 50 -11.23 -7.56 0.45
CA TYR A 50 -10.39 -6.39 0.61
C TYR A 50 -10.59 -5.80 2.00
N PHE A 51 -9.51 -5.56 2.73
CA PHE A 51 -9.58 -4.79 3.95
C PHE A 51 -9.12 -3.35 3.70
N PRO A 52 -10.02 -2.35 3.82
CA PRO A 52 -9.69 -0.96 3.55
C PRO A 52 -8.54 -0.46 4.40
N ILE A 53 -7.53 0.13 3.74
CA ILE A 53 -6.35 0.65 4.42
C ILE A 53 -6.61 2.02 5.05
N ALA A 54 -7.43 2.87 4.41
CA ALA A 54 -7.71 4.22 4.89
C ALA A 54 -8.23 4.28 6.35
N PRO A 55 -9.28 3.53 6.76
CA PRO A 55 -9.74 3.56 8.15
C PRO A 55 -8.71 2.99 9.13
N ARG A 56 -7.80 2.13 8.68
CA ARG A 56 -6.70 1.62 9.51
C ARG A 56 -5.68 2.71 9.79
N LEU A 57 -5.27 3.43 8.74
CA LEU A 57 -4.35 4.55 8.85
C LEU A 57 -4.95 5.65 9.75
N ASP A 58 -6.21 6.02 9.51
CA ASP A 58 -6.93 7.00 10.34
C ASP A 58 -6.96 6.58 11.82
N ALA A 59 -7.26 5.32 12.12
CA ALA A 59 -7.19 4.81 13.49
C ALA A 59 -5.78 4.88 14.09
N MET A 60 -4.73 4.57 13.31
CA MET A 60 -3.35 4.63 13.75
C MET A 60 -2.86 6.05 14.05
N PHE A 61 -3.30 7.04 13.26
CA PHE A 61 -2.95 8.45 13.48
C PHE A 61 -3.82 9.15 14.55
N ARG A 62 -5.01 8.62 14.84
CA ARG A 62 -5.87 9.15 15.93
C ARG A 62 -5.45 8.72 17.32
N ASP A 63 -4.78 7.57 17.47
CA ASP A 63 -4.22 7.15 18.75
C ASP A 63 -2.85 7.82 18.96
N PRO A 64 -2.67 8.68 19.99
CA PRO A 64 -1.42 9.41 20.16
C PRO A 64 -0.18 8.52 20.33
N LYS A 65 -0.34 7.35 20.97
CA LYS A 65 0.78 6.41 21.20
C LYS A 65 1.20 5.72 19.90
N THR A 66 0.24 5.32 19.08
CA THR A 66 0.52 4.75 17.76
C THR A 66 1.07 5.81 16.81
N ALA A 67 0.52 7.03 16.83
CA ALA A 67 1.00 8.15 16.03
C ALA A 67 2.47 8.47 16.36
N GLU A 68 2.85 8.52 17.64
CA GLU A 68 4.24 8.71 18.06
C GLU A 68 5.16 7.61 17.52
N LYS A 69 4.74 6.35 17.59
CA LYS A 69 5.53 5.22 17.04
C LYS A 69 5.70 5.29 15.53
N LEU A 70 4.75 5.86 14.79
CA LEU A 70 4.86 6.02 13.34
C LEU A 70 5.95 7.03 12.95
N LEU A 71 6.35 7.91 13.85
CA LEU A 71 7.46 8.85 13.66
C LEU A 71 8.83 8.21 13.85
N TYR A 72 8.90 6.91 14.16
CA TYR A 72 10.14 6.17 14.45
C TYR A 72 11.28 6.51 13.46
N ARG A 73 11.03 6.42 12.15
CA ARG A 73 12.05 6.73 11.13
C ARG A 73 12.51 8.19 11.17
N ALA A 74 11.57 9.11 11.36
CA ALA A 74 11.84 10.55 11.35
C ALA A 74 12.62 10.99 12.59
N GLN A 75 12.41 10.32 13.72
CA GLN A 75 13.05 10.59 15.00
C GLN A 75 14.27 9.69 15.28
N TYR A 76 14.59 8.76 14.39
CA TYR A 76 15.69 7.83 14.57
C TYR A 76 17.04 8.55 14.44
N GLU A 77 17.83 8.52 15.52
CA GLU A 77 19.18 9.04 15.56
C GLU A 77 20.19 7.88 15.53
N PRO A 78 21.08 7.82 14.52
CA PRO A 78 22.01 6.71 14.36
C PRO A 78 23.11 6.73 15.41
N THR A 79 23.40 5.58 16.00
CA THR A 79 24.53 5.42 16.93
C THR A 79 25.85 5.35 16.16
N ALA A 80 26.85 6.14 16.58
CA ALA A 80 28.15 6.12 15.92
C ALA A 80 28.81 4.73 16.03
N ASN A 81 29.30 4.23 14.90
CA ASN A 81 30.07 2.97 14.78
C ASN A 81 29.27 1.69 15.08
N ALA A 82 27.94 1.73 15.04
CA ALA A 82 27.08 0.54 15.09
C ALA A 82 26.09 0.54 13.90
N ILE A 83 25.58 -0.65 13.56
CA ILE A 83 24.41 -0.81 12.70
C ILE A 83 23.35 -1.44 13.58
N GLU A 84 22.41 -0.63 14.05
CA GLU A 84 21.31 -1.02 14.94
C GLU A 84 19.99 -1.06 14.16
N ASP A 85 19.87 -0.27 13.10
CA ASP A 85 18.72 -0.25 12.20
C ASP A 85 19.12 -0.23 10.72
N ILE A 86 18.16 -0.48 9.82
CA ILE A 86 18.33 -0.33 8.38
C ILE A 86 18.75 1.09 7.97
N PHE A 87 18.40 2.10 8.76
CA PHE A 87 18.76 3.50 8.51
C PHE A 87 20.27 3.79 8.68
N ASP A 88 21.00 2.94 9.40
CA ASP A 88 22.46 3.05 9.56
C ASP A 88 23.23 2.55 8.34
N SER A 89 22.57 1.77 7.48
CA SER A 89 23.20 1.12 6.35
C SER A 89 23.86 2.13 5.41
N LEU A 90 25.02 1.75 4.86
CA LEU A 90 25.73 2.57 3.87
C LEU A 90 24.83 2.93 2.67
N HIS A 91 23.95 2.01 2.28
CA HIS A 91 23.00 2.23 1.19
C HIS A 91 21.99 3.34 1.52
N TYR A 92 21.32 3.25 2.67
CA TYR A 92 20.35 4.28 3.10
C TYR A 92 21.01 5.66 3.22
N ARG A 93 22.20 5.72 3.84
CA ARG A 93 22.99 6.95 3.98
C ARG A 93 23.41 7.54 2.63
N LYS A 94 23.70 6.69 1.63
CA LYS A 94 23.99 7.11 0.26
C LYS A 94 22.74 7.68 -0.42
N LEU A 95 21.57 7.05 -0.24
CA LEU A 95 20.31 7.54 -0.78
C LEU A 95 19.94 8.93 -0.21
N LYS A 96 20.07 9.15 1.11
CA LYS A 96 19.81 10.47 1.73
C LYS A 96 20.64 11.61 1.14
N ARG A 97 21.76 11.32 0.46
CA ARG A 97 22.64 12.33 -0.17
C ARG A 97 22.38 12.47 -1.67
N ARG A 98 21.59 11.59 -2.26
CA ARG A 98 21.36 11.50 -3.71
C ARG A 98 20.03 12.19 -4.07
N PRO A 99 20.00 13.07 -5.08
CA PRO A 99 18.75 13.57 -5.66
C PRO A 99 17.85 12.43 -6.13
N VAL A 100 16.53 12.57 -5.98
CA VAL A 100 15.59 11.58 -6.53
C VAL A 100 15.66 11.62 -8.06
N THR A 101 15.65 10.44 -8.69
CA THR A 101 15.62 10.30 -10.14
C THR A 101 14.49 9.35 -10.52
N VAL A 102 13.54 9.82 -11.33
CA VAL A 102 12.45 9.00 -11.88
C VAL A 102 12.55 9.06 -13.39
N ASN A 103 12.77 7.91 -14.03
CA ASN A 103 13.14 7.83 -15.44
C ASN A 103 14.40 8.67 -15.72
N GLU A 104 14.29 9.71 -16.54
CA GLU A 104 15.38 10.63 -16.92
C GLU A 104 15.29 11.99 -16.20
N GLU A 105 14.31 12.17 -15.32
CA GLU A 105 14.09 13.42 -14.58
C GLU A 105 14.77 13.40 -13.21
N ILE A 106 15.54 14.45 -12.91
CA ILE A 106 16.22 14.65 -11.62
C ILE A 106 15.47 15.70 -10.82
N PHE A 107 15.03 15.34 -9.63
CA PHE A 107 14.30 16.23 -8.72
C PHE A 107 15.26 17.03 -7.84
N THR A 108 14.81 18.20 -7.37
CA THR A 108 15.60 19.09 -6.50
C THR A 108 15.79 18.54 -5.08
N HIS A 109 14.86 17.69 -4.62
CA HIS A 109 14.94 17.05 -3.31
C HIS A 109 15.71 15.72 -3.39
N ARG A 110 16.31 15.30 -2.27
CA ARG A 110 16.98 13.99 -2.15
C ARG A 110 16.02 12.93 -1.64
N PHE A 111 16.44 11.67 -1.70
CA PHE A 111 15.65 10.60 -1.11
C PHE A 111 15.42 10.88 0.37
N PHE A 112 14.15 10.83 0.79
CA PHE A 112 13.71 11.02 2.17
C PHE A 112 13.89 12.45 2.73
N ASP A 113 14.10 13.46 1.88
CA ASP A 113 14.21 14.88 2.27
C ASP A 113 12.85 15.55 2.56
N GLN A 114 11.71 14.90 2.27
CA GLN A 114 10.40 15.50 2.55
C GLN A 114 10.00 15.37 4.01
N ASP A 115 9.67 16.51 4.63
CA ASP A 115 8.78 16.55 5.78
C ASP A 115 7.37 16.17 5.30
N THR A 116 6.75 15.23 5.99
CA THR A 116 5.31 15.00 5.86
C THR A 116 4.60 16.11 6.62
N GLU A 117 4.43 17.28 5.98
CA GLU A 117 3.48 18.30 6.46
C GLU A 117 2.03 17.77 6.40
#